data_AF-A0A2D5IZY8-F1
#
_entry.id   AF-A0A2D5IZY8-F1
#
_cell.length_a   1.000
_cell.length_b   1.000
_cell.length_c   1.000
_cell.angle_alpha   90.00
_cell.angle_beta   90.00
_cell.angle_gamma   90.00
#
_symmetry.space_group_name_H-M   'P 1'
#
loop_
_entity.id
_entity.type
_entity.pdbx_description
1 polymer ?
#
loop_
_entity_poly.entity_id
_entity_poly.type
_entity_poly.pdbx_seq_one_letter_code
_entity_poly.pdbx_strand_id
1 'polypeptide(L)' 'MVPFLVAFVYAGIHEYLRFRSEGRANYGLVFDEETGTSYVTGIAEHEEAYDPEEFNPDDYNDTDAGDGTDTDKT' A
#
# COMPACT_ATOMS: atom_id res chain seq x y z
N MET A 1 11.18 -36.40 10.23
CA MET A 1 9.84 -35.79 10.29
C MET A 1 9.64 -34.90 11.53
N VAL A 2 10.01 -35.34 12.73
CA VAL A 2 9.88 -34.54 13.98
C VAL A 2 10.41 -33.09 13.93
N PRO A 3 11.58 -32.75 13.32
CA PRO A 3 12.04 -31.35 13.32
C PRO A 3 11.13 -30.40 12.52
N PHE A 4 10.52 -30.86 11.43
CA PHE A 4 9.60 -30.06 10.64
C PHE A 4 8.30 -29.78 11.38
N LEU A 5 7.77 -30.78 12.10
CA LEU A 5 6.58 -30.62 12.93
C LEU A 5 6.79 -29.56 14.02
N VAL A 6 7.93 -29.58 14.69
CA VAL A 6 8.26 -28.58 15.72
C VAL A 6 8.36 -27.18 15.12
N ALA A 7 9.02 -27.03 13.98
CA ALA A 7 9.12 -25.74 13.29
C ALA A 7 7.74 -25.20 12.86
N PHE A 8 6.87 -26.05 12.29
CA PHE A 8 5.53 -25.66 11.88
C PHE A 8 4.64 -25.25 13.05
N VAL A 9 4.66 -26.00 14.15
CA VAL A 9 3.89 -25.67 15.36
C VAL A 9 4.38 -24.36 15.96
N TYR A 10 5.69 -24.15 16.06
CA TYR A 10 6.26 -22.89 16.54
C TYR A 10 5.86 -21.71 15.65
N ALA A 11 6.01 -21.84 14.33
CA ALA A 11 5.64 -20.80 13.38
C ALA A 11 4.14 -20.46 13.46
N GLY A 12 3.27 -21.48 13.59
CA GLY A 12 1.84 -21.27 13.75
C GLY A 12 1.47 -20.55 15.04
N ILE A 13 2.08 -20.93 16.17
CA ILE A 13 1.86 -20.23 17.46
C ILE A 13 2.39 -18.80 17.40
N HIS A 14 3.58 -18.60 16.83
CA HIS A 14 4.20 -17.29 16.70
C HIS A 14 3.34 -16.35 15.83
N GLU A 15 2.89 -16.81 14.66
CA GLU A 15 2.04 -16.02 13.77
C GLU A 15 0.65 -15.77 14.37
N TYR A 16 0.09 -16.73 15.10
CA TYR A 16 -1.17 -16.52 15.82
C TYR A 16 -1.06 -15.45 16.91
N LEU A 17 0.02 -15.49 17.68
CA LEU A 17 0.29 -14.48 18.71
C LEU A 17 0.49 -13.10 18.08
N ARG A 18 1.26 -13.03 16.99
CA ARG A 18 1.47 -11.82 16.20
C ARG A 18 0.16 -11.26 15.65
N PHE A 19 -0.65 -12.08 15.00
CA PHE A 19 -1.95 -11.68 14.46
C PHE A 19 -2.90 -11.14 15.53
N ARG A 20 -2.81 -11.69 16.76
CA ARG A 20 -3.60 -11.19 17.89
C ARG A 20 -3.08 -9.87 18.46
N SER A 21 -1.77 -9.61 18.39
CA SER A 21 -1.15 -8.39 18.92
C SER A 21 -1.09 -7.23 17.94
N GLU A 22 -0.92 -7.52 16.64
CA GLU A 22 -0.68 -6.54 15.56
C GLU A 22 -1.83 -6.49 14.53
N GLY A 23 -2.89 -7.27 14.75
CA GLY A 23 -4.04 -7.31 13.86
C GLY A 23 -3.77 -7.96 12.50
N ARG A 24 -4.62 -7.61 11.50
CA ARG A 24 -4.41 -8.04 10.11
C ARG A 24 -3.19 -7.32 9.57
N ALA A 25 -2.29 -8.05 8.91
CA ALA A 25 -1.19 -7.44 8.18
C ALA A 25 -1.77 -6.50 7.11
N ASN A 26 -1.60 -5.19 7.31
CA ASN A 26 -1.87 -4.19 6.30
C ASN A 26 -0.66 -4.14 5.36
N TYR A 27 -0.89 -4.07 4.06
CA TYR A 27 0.17 -4.03 3.06
C TYR A 27 0.10 -2.73 2.28
N GLY A 28 1.24 -2.07 2.11
CA GLY A 28 1.36 -0.76 1.47
C GLY A 28 2.48 -0.74 0.45
N LEU A 29 2.38 0.20 -0.47
CA LEU A 29 3.43 0.47 -1.44
C LEU A 29 4.38 1.52 -0.87
N VAL A 30 5.66 1.16 -0.77
CA VAL A 30 6.73 2.09 -0.42
C VAL A 30 7.56 2.38 -1.65
N PHE A 31 7.89 3.65 -1.87
CA PHE A 31 8.80 4.10 -2.91
C PHE A 31 10.19 4.31 -2.34
N ASP A 32 11.19 3.69 -2.96
CA ASP A 32 12.61 3.90 -2.66
C ASP A 32 13.22 4.85 -3.69
N GLU A 33 13.55 6.06 -3.24
CA GLU A 33 14.15 7.11 -4.07
C GLU A 33 15.59 6.78 -4.51
N GLU A 34 16.32 5.97 -3.74
CA GLU A 34 17.71 5.61 -4.06
C GLU A 34 17.75 4.66 -5.25
N THR A 35 16.84 3.68 -5.28
CA THR A 35 16.77 2.68 -6.35
C THR A 35 15.75 3.02 -7.44
N GLY A 36 14.87 3.98 -7.19
CA GLY A 36 13.76 4.33 -8.08
C GLY A 36 12.72 3.22 -8.22
N THR A 37 12.58 2.35 -7.21
CA THR A 37 11.66 1.20 -7.26
C THR A 37 10.58 1.29 -6.19
N SER A 38 9.38 0.83 -6.53
CA SER A 38 8.29 0.65 -5.56
C SER A 38 8.19 -0.81 -5.15
N TYR A 39 8.03 -1.09 -3.86
CA TYR A 39 7.82 -2.43 -3.34
C TYR A 39 6.69 -2.50 -2.32
N VAL A 40 6.09 -3.69 -2.19
CA VAL A 40 5.03 -3.96 -1.22
C VAL A 40 5.68 -4.35 0.11
N THR A 41 5.31 -3.67 1.19
CA THR A 41 5.75 -3.99 2.55
C THR A 41 4.56 -4.02 3.51
N GLY A 42 4.75 -4.62 4.69
CA GLY A 42 3.80 -4.51 5.78
C GLY A 42 3.78 -3.08 6.32
N ILE A 43 2.59 -2.52 6.49
CA ILE A 43 2.36 -1.20 7.08
C ILE A 43 2.09 -1.37 8.58
N ALA A 44 2.68 -0.52 9.41
CA ALA A 44 2.39 -0.51 10.84
C ALA A 44 0.97 0.01 11.11
N GLU A 45 0.35 -0.36 12.23
CA GLU A 45 -1.04 0.03 12.57
C GLU A 45 -1.31 1.55 12.57
N HIS A 46 -0.27 2.38 12.65
CA HIS A 46 -0.37 3.84 12.70
C HIS A 46 -0.17 4.53 11.34
N GLU A 47 0.14 3.76 10.31
CA GLU A 47 0.32 4.26 8.95
C GLU A 47 -0.91 3.86 8.11
N GLU A 48 -1.38 4.82 7.31
CA GLU A 48 -2.60 4.68 6.52
C GLU A 48 -2.37 3.75 5.33
N ALA A 49 -3.18 2.70 5.24
CA ALA A 49 -3.16 1.79 4.10
C ALA A 49 -3.83 2.42 2.89
N TYR A 50 -3.38 2.05 1.70
CA TYR A 50 -4.08 2.45 0.47
C TYR A 50 -5.49 1.86 0.45
N ASP A 51 -6.51 2.72 0.49
CA ASP A 51 -7.91 2.35 0.35
C ASP A 51 -8.39 2.59 -1.09
N PRO A 52 -8.66 1.52 -1.88
CA PRO A 52 -9.18 1.68 -3.24
C PRO A 52 -10.60 2.27 -3.28
N GLU A 53 -11.35 2.29 -2.17
CA GLU A 53 -12.65 2.96 -2.10
C GLU A 53 -12.51 4.48 -1.89
N GLU A 54 -11.39 4.95 -1.34
CA GLU A 54 -11.07 6.38 -1.18
C GLU A 54 -10.42 6.97 -2.43
N PHE A 55 -9.68 6.16 -3.19
CA PHE A 55 -9.01 6.62 -4.41
C PHE A 55 -9.96 6.68 -5.61
N ASN A 56 -10.34 7.89 -6.03
CA ASN A 56 -11.08 8.12 -7.27
C ASN A 56 -10.14 8.62 -8.40
N PRO A 57 -9.86 7.80 -9.43
CA PRO A 57 -9.01 8.22 -10.55
C PRO A 57 -9.61 9.37 -11.38
N ASP A 58 -10.93 9.58 -11.31
CA ASP A 58 -11.59 10.69 -12.00
C ASP A 58 -11.28 12.06 -11.38
N ASP A 59 -10.86 12.13 -10.11
CA ASP A 59 -10.52 13.40 -9.44
C ASP A 59 -9.25 14.05 -10.05
N TYR A 60 -8.39 13.26 -10.69
CA TYR A 60 -7.18 13.76 -11.38
C TYR A 60 -7.46 14.35 -12.77
N ASN A 61 -8.63 14.05 -13.37
CA ASN A 61 -9.01 14.58 -14.69
C ASN A 61 -9.37 16.07 -14.68
N ASP A 62 -9.51 16.69 -13.50
CA ASP A 62 -9.80 18.13 -13.34
C ASP A 62 -8.54 19.01 -13.44
N THR A 63 -7.44 18.48 -13.98
CA THR A 63 -6.26 19.29 -14.33
C THR A 63 -6.44 19.86 -15.74
N ASP A 64 -7.18 20.97 -15.83
CA ASP A 64 -7.16 21.96 -16.92
C ASP A 64 -7.00 21.39 -18.35
N ALA A 65 -7.98 20.61 -18.81
CA ALA A 65 -8.11 20.29 -20.23
C ALA A 65 -8.75 21.45 -21.01
N GLY A 66 -8.07 22.60 -21.03
CA GLY A 66 -8.15 23.61 -22.09
C GLY A 66 -9.32 24.60 -22.06
N ASP A 67 -8.99 25.85 -21.73
CA ASP A 67 -9.45 26.98 -22.54
C ASP A 67 -8.35 28.05 -22.65
N GLY A 68 -7.33 27.72 -23.43
CA GLY A 68 -6.50 28.73 -24.08
C GLY A 68 -7.31 29.38 -25.20
N THR A 69 -8.21 30.32 -24.87
CA THR A 69 -8.73 31.26 -25.86
C THR A 69 -7.64 32.27 -26.21
N ASP A 70 -6.79 31.87 -27.16
CA ASP A 70 -6.13 32.82 -28.05
C ASP A 70 -7.24 33.50 -28.86
N THR A 71 -7.74 34.63 -28.33
CA THR A 71 -8.73 35.45 -29.05
C THR A 71 -7.97 36.32 -30.03
N ASP A 72 -8.09 35.89 -31.28
CA ASP A 72 -7.75 36.49 -32.56
C ASP A 72 -7.55 38.03 -32.59
N LYS A 73 -6.60 38.43 -33.44
CA LYS A 73 -6.46 39.78 -34.00
C LYS A 73 -7.82 40.39 -34.36
N THR A 74 -8.09 41.62 -33.92
CA THR A 74 -8.47 42.76 -34.79
C THR A 74 -8.56 44.07 -34.01
#